data_AF-A0A914DPR1-F1
#
_entry.id   AF-A0A914DPR1-F1
#
_cell.length_a   1.000
_cell.length_b   1.000
_cell.length_c   1.000
_cell.angle_alpha   90.00
_cell.angle_beta   90.00
_cell.angle_gamma   90.00
#
_symmetry.space_group_name_H-M   'P 1'
#
loop_
_entity.id
_entity.type
_entity.pdbx_description
1 polymer ?
#
loop_
_entity_poly.entity_id
_entity_poly.type
_entity_poly.pdbx_seq_one_letter_code
_entity_poly.pdbx_strand_id
1 'polypeptide(L)'
;MGFHFYGTISAIVFPTFLTATCYLGTWVLMLLDGSWTEIFSLREWKISFQEWTWWRHIIVGPISEELAFRSCTAVLINYCFGWSSSLFISPLFFSLCHFHHIHNDLKEGATLSNAILQRAFQATYSYLFGVYATYLFLRTGHIFAPIFSHSLCNGLGLPNIAEIGTYQKETRIKLWISYFVGLFLWILLLDPLTTPILYQFL
;
A
#
# COMPACT_ATOMS: atom_id res chain seq x y z
N MET A 1 11.82 12.52 -12.34
CA MET A 1 10.73 11.98 -11.52
C MET A 1 9.55 11.74 -12.44
N GLY A 2 9.03 10.52 -12.50
CA GLY A 2 7.89 10.19 -13.35
C GLY A 2 8.13 8.87 -14.09
N PHE A 3 7.80 8.83 -15.38
CA PHE A 3 8.02 7.68 -16.24
C PHE A 3 9.44 7.68 -16.81
N HIS A 4 10.16 6.61 -16.55
CA HIS A 4 11.51 6.38 -17.04
C HIS A 4 11.62 4.91 -17.47
N PHE A 5 12.31 4.64 -18.58
CA PHE A 5 12.57 3.28 -19.08
C PHE A 5 13.78 2.62 -18.42
N TYR A 6 14.80 3.41 -18.10
CA TYR A 6 15.98 2.96 -17.36
C TYR A 6 15.66 2.86 -15.88
N GLY A 7 15.99 1.75 -15.25
CA GLY A 7 15.72 1.46 -13.84
C GLY A 7 14.28 1.02 -13.56
N THR A 8 13.45 0.80 -14.59
CA THR A 8 12.04 0.39 -14.41
C THR A 8 11.93 -0.95 -13.68
N ILE A 9 12.79 -1.92 -14.02
CA ILE A 9 12.76 -3.24 -13.37
C ILE A 9 13.06 -3.08 -11.87
N SER A 10 14.10 -2.31 -11.51
CA SER A 10 14.41 -1.98 -10.12
C SER A 10 13.24 -1.27 -9.44
N ALA A 11 12.60 -0.31 -10.12
CA ALA A 11 11.43 0.43 -9.63
C ALA A 11 10.23 -0.47 -9.35
N ILE A 12 10.07 -1.58 -10.08
CA ILE A 12 8.99 -2.53 -9.82
C ILE A 12 9.42 -3.51 -8.72
N VAL A 13 10.59 -4.12 -8.82
CA VAL A 13 10.99 -5.25 -7.99
C VAL A 13 11.30 -4.83 -6.55
N PHE A 14 12.19 -3.85 -6.34
CA PHE A 14 12.66 -3.55 -4.98
C PHE A 14 11.58 -2.93 -4.08
N PRO A 15 10.80 -1.92 -4.54
CA PRO A 15 9.73 -1.34 -3.72
C PRO A 15 8.60 -2.33 -3.43
N THR A 16 8.25 -3.18 -4.41
CA THR A 16 7.23 -4.24 -4.21
C THR A 16 7.72 -5.29 -3.23
N PHE A 17 8.97 -5.74 -3.34
CA PHE A 17 9.57 -6.66 -2.37
C PHE A 17 9.64 -6.07 -0.96
N LEU A 18 10.02 -4.79 -0.85
CA LEU A 18 10.04 -4.07 0.41
C LEU A 18 8.62 -4.00 1.01
N THR A 19 7.62 -3.70 0.20
CA THR A 19 6.20 -3.68 0.63
C THR A 19 5.76 -5.08 1.09
N ALA A 20 6.08 -6.12 0.32
CA ALA A 20 5.79 -7.51 0.67
C ALA A 20 6.46 -7.93 2.00
N THR A 21 7.66 -7.42 2.27
CA THR A 21 8.38 -7.66 3.53
C THR A 21 7.65 -7.05 4.72
N CYS A 22 7.14 -5.82 4.57
CA CYS A 22 6.29 -5.19 5.60
C CYS A 22 5.03 -6.04 5.88
N TYR A 23 4.49 -6.68 4.84
CA TYR A 23 3.33 -7.55 4.89
C TYR A 23 3.61 -8.99 5.33
N LEU A 24 4.80 -9.31 5.85
CA LEU A 24 5.17 -10.67 6.25
C LEU A 24 4.13 -11.33 7.17
N GLY A 25 3.55 -10.59 8.12
CA GLY A 25 2.52 -11.13 9.00
C GLY A 25 1.22 -11.52 8.27
N THR A 26 0.80 -10.73 7.28
CA THR A 26 -0.35 -11.05 6.43
C THR A 26 -0.08 -12.29 5.58
N TRP A 27 1.13 -12.43 5.03
CA TRP A 27 1.51 -13.64 4.30
C TRP A 27 1.48 -14.89 5.18
N VAL A 28 1.99 -14.80 6.41
CA VAL A 28 1.94 -15.91 7.38
C VAL A 28 0.50 -16.23 7.75
N LEU A 29 -0.37 -15.23 7.92
CA LEU A 29 -1.80 -15.44 8.16
C LEU A 29 -2.45 -16.21 7.00
N MET A 30 -2.25 -15.78 5.76
CA MET A 30 -2.78 -16.48 4.57
C MET A 30 -2.27 -17.92 4.45
N LEU A 31 -1.02 -18.18 4.84
CA LEU A 31 -0.46 -19.54 4.87
C LEU A 31 -1.14 -20.40 5.94
N LEU A 32 -1.47 -19.83 7.10
CA LEU A 32 -2.14 -20.54 8.19
C LEU A 32 -3.61 -20.84 7.88
N ASP A 33 -4.29 -19.91 7.19
CA ASP A 33 -5.69 -20.09 6.78
C ASP A 33 -5.85 -20.95 5.53
N GLY A 34 -4.73 -21.29 4.86
CA GLY A 34 -4.72 -22.07 3.62
C GLY A 34 -5.16 -21.29 2.37
N SER A 35 -5.50 -20.00 2.51
CA SER A 35 -5.89 -19.12 1.42
C SER A 35 -4.75 -18.81 0.44
N TRP A 36 -3.49 -19.08 0.82
CA TRP A 36 -2.35 -18.97 -0.10
C TRP A 36 -2.53 -19.82 -1.38
N THR A 37 -3.27 -20.94 -1.31
CA THR A 37 -3.55 -21.78 -2.49
C THR A 37 -4.36 -21.06 -3.57
N GLU A 38 -5.17 -20.07 -3.18
CA GLU A 38 -5.97 -19.26 -4.10
C GLU A 38 -5.09 -18.40 -5.02
N ILE A 39 -3.91 -17.97 -4.54
CA ILE A 39 -2.91 -17.21 -5.33
C ILE A 39 -2.42 -18.05 -6.52
N PHE A 40 -2.40 -19.38 -6.42
CA PHE A 40 -1.94 -20.27 -7.49
C PHE A 40 -3.11 -20.87 -8.29
N SER A 41 -4.35 -20.57 -7.92
CA SER A 41 -5.53 -21.11 -8.57
C SER A 41 -5.86 -20.35 -9.85
N LEU A 42 -5.64 -20.99 -11.01
CA LEU A 42 -6.04 -20.45 -12.31
C LEU A 42 -7.53 -20.10 -12.37
N ARG A 43 -8.36 -20.81 -11.63
CA ARG A 43 -9.80 -20.56 -11.54
C ARG A 43 -10.08 -19.22 -10.85
N GLU A 44 -9.46 -18.96 -9.70
CA GLU A 44 -9.67 -17.72 -8.96
C GLU A 44 -9.14 -16.51 -9.74
N TRP A 45 -8.01 -16.66 -10.43
CA TRP A 45 -7.51 -15.64 -11.35
C TRP A 45 -8.49 -15.35 -12.49
N LYS A 46 -9.08 -16.39 -13.10
CA LYS A 46 -10.07 -16.21 -14.16
C LYS A 46 -11.29 -15.43 -13.67
N ILE A 47 -11.78 -15.75 -12.46
CA ILE A 47 -12.90 -15.03 -11.84
C ILE A 47 -12.51 -13.57 -11.59
N SER A 48 -11.36 -13.35 -10.94
CA SER A 48 -10.83 -12.01 -10.66
C SER A 48 -10.70 -11.15 -11.92
N PHE A 49 -10.17 -11.70 -13.02
CA PHE A 49 -10.06 -10.96 -14.28
C PHE A 49 -11.39 -10.63 -14.96
N GLN A 50 -12.47 -11.35 -14.63
CA GLN A 50 -13.82 -11.05 -15.12
C GLN A 50 -14.52 -9.98 -14.28
N GLU A 51 -14.08 -9.75 -13.04
CA GLU A 51 -14.67 -8.77 -12.14
C GLU A 51 -14.11 -7.37 -12.36
N TRP A 52 -14.99 -6.42 -12.73
CA TRP A 52 -14.60 -5.02 -12.89
C TRP A 52 -14.06 -4.39 -11.59
N THR A 53 -14.60 -4.82 -10.45
CA THR A 53 -14.15 -4.39 -9.12
C THR A 53 -12.69 -4.73 -8.88
N TRP A 54 -12.22 -5.89 -9.34
CA TRP A 54 -10.82 -6.30 -9.23
C TRP A 54 -9.91 -5.39 -10.06
N TRP A 55 -10.25 -5.15 -11.34
CA TRP A 55 -9.49 -4.24 -12.20
C TRP A 55 -9.41 -2.82 -11.60
N ARG A 56 -10.54 -2.32 -11.10
CA ARG A 56 -10.60 -1.03 -10.43
C ARG A 56 -9.68 -0.98 -9.22
N HIS A 57 -9.67 -2.03 -8.39
CA HIS A 57 -8.96 -2.03 -7.12
C HIS A 57 -7.45 -2.32 -7.26
N ILE A 58 -7.07 -3.23 -8.15
CA ILE A 58 -5.68 -3.70 -8.28
C ILE A 58 -4.88 -2.92 -9.33
N ILE A 59 -5.54 -2.33 -10.34
CA ILE A 59 -4.84 -1.71 -11.48
C ILE A 59 -5.23 -0.25 -11.65
N VAL A 60 -6.50 0.03 -11.93
CA VAL A 60 -6.94 1.38 -12.32
C VAL A 60 -6.82 2.37 -11.15
N GLY A 61 -7.24 1.98 -9.96
CA GLY A 61 -7.11 2.77 -8.72
C GLY A 61 -5.66 3.15 -8.46
N PRO A 62 -4.76 2.16 -8.22
CA PRO A 62 -3.33 2.43 -8.00
C PRO A 62 -2.70 3.33 -9.06
N ILE A 63 -2.93 3.06 -10.35
CA ILE A 63 -2.36 3.90 -11.42
C ILE A 63 -2.89 5.33 -11.34
N SER A 64 -4.20 5.50 -11.26
CA SER A 64 -4.82 6.83 -11.28
C SER A 64 -4.49 7.67 -10.04
N GLU A 65 -4.50 7.04 -8.87
CA GLU A 65 -4.25 7.70 -7.59
C GLU A 65 -2.78 8.07 -7.43
N GLU A 66 -1.85 7.18 -7.79
CA GLU A 66 -0.42 7.50 -7.72
C GLU A 66 -0.04 8.59 -8.74
N LEU A 67 -0.63 8.58 -9.95
CA LEU A 67 -0.42 9.68 -10.89
C LEU A 67 -0.93 11.02 -10.34
N ALA A 68 -2.16 11.05 -9.83
CA ALA A 68 -2.74 12.28 -9.28
C ALA A 68 -1.95 12.79 -8.07
N PHE A 69 -1.69 11.95 -7.08
CA PHE A 69 -1.13 12.40 -5.82
C PHE A 69 0.39 12.48 -5.81
N ARG A 70 1.12 11.63 -6.56
CA ARG A 70 2.59 11.61 -6.54
C ARG A 70 3.13 12.40 -7.71
N SER A 71 2.71 12.09 -8.93
CA SER A 71 3.24 12.77 -10.12
C SER A 71 2.78 14.22 -10.24
N CYS A 72 1.58 14.57 -9.74
CA CYS A 72 1.09 15.95 -9.75
C CYS A 72 1.27 16.64 -8.39
N THR A 73 0.57 16.19 -7.35
CA THR A 73 0.55 16.89 -6.05
C THR A 73 1.91 16.89 -5.35
N ALA A 74 2.54 15.73 -5.20
CA ALA A 74 3.82 15.64 -4.49
C ALA A 74 4.96 16.36 -5.24
N VAL A 75 5.00 16.27 -6.58
CA VAL A 75 5.97 17.03 -7.40
C VAL A 75 5.79 18.55 -7.21
N LEU A 76 4.55 19.05 -7.27
CA LEU A 76 4.27 20.48 -7.09
C LEU A 76 4.69 20.96 -5.68
N ILE A 77 4.33 20.21 -4.64
CA ILE A 77 4.72 20.55 -3.27
C ILE A 77 6.23 20.48 -3.10
N ASN A 78 6.90 19.49 -3.71
CA ASN A 78 8.36 19.39 -3.66
C ASN A 78 9.03 20.59 -4.32
N TYR A 79 8.50 21.06 -5.46
CA TYR A 79 9.02 22.22 -6.17
C TYR A 79 8.85 23.52 -5.35
N CYS A 80 7.69 23.72 -4.72
CA CYS A 80 7.39 24.95 -4.00
C CYS A 80 7.93 24.99 -2.56
N PHE A 81 7.97 23.84 -1.88
CA PHE A 81 8.17 23.75 -0.43
C PHE A 81 9.22 22.70 0.01
N GLY A 82 9.85 22.02 -0.95
CA GLY A 82 10.93 21.06 -0.69
C GLY A 82 10.49 19.65 -0.29
N TRP A 83 11.50 18.79 -0.11
CA TRP A 83 11.34 17.35 0.06
C TRP A 83 10.51 16.95 1.30
N SER A 84 10.81 17.53 2.46
CA SER A 84 10.10 17.21 3.71
C SER A 84 8.62 17.57 3.63
N SER A 85 8.30 18.72 3.03
CA SER A 85 6.92 19.16 2.82
C SER A 85 6.20 18.22 1.86
N SER A 86 6.84 17.80 0.77
CA SER A 86 6.26 16.83 -0.16
C SER A 86 5.96 15.50 0.55
N LEU A 87 6.90 15.03 1.36
CA LEU A 87 6.80 13.76 2.07
C LEU A 87 5.65 13.71 3.09
N PHE A 88 5.44 14.77 3.88
CA PHE A 88 4.47 14.76 4.97
C PHE A 88 3.15 15.49 4.66
N ILE A 89 3.15 16.48 3.77
CA ILE A 89 1.94 17.28 3.45
C ILE A 89 1.16 16.66 2.28
N SER A 90 1.83 16.22 1.21
CA SER A 90 1.12 15.65 0.05
C SER A 90 0.21 14.45 0.39
N PRO A 91 0.58 13.53 1.31
CA PRO A 91 -0.26 12.39 1.66
C PRO A 91 -1.57 12.77 2.37
N LEU A 92 -1.65 13.97 2.96
CA LEU A 92 -2.89 14.45 3.58
C LEU A 92 -4.02 14.54 2.54
N PHE A 93 -3.75 15.01 1.32
CA PHE A 93 -4.78 15.08 0.28
C PHE A 93 -5.28 13.71 -0.16
N PHE A 94 -4.37 12.73 -0.24
CA PHE A 94 -4.69 11.33 -0.52
C PHE A 94 -5.50 10.68 0.62
N SER A 95 -5.16 10.98 1.86
CA SER A 95 -5.86 10.46 3.04
C SER A 95 -7.26 11.05 3.17
N LEU A 96 -7.37 12.38 3.13
CA LEU A 96 -8.61 13.11 3.41
C LEU A 96 -9.70 12.86 2.37
N CYS A 97 -9.34 12.48 1.14
CA CYS A 97 -10.35 12.18 0.13
C CYS A 97 -11.29 11.07 0.62
N HIS A 98 -10.82 10.08 1.39
CA HIS A 98 -11.62 8.94 1.86
C HIS A 98 -12.82 9.33 2.74
N PHE A 99 -12.82 10.51 3.35
CA PHE A 99 -13.97 11.00 4.11
C PHE A 99 -15.21 11.24 3.24
N HIS A 100 -15.07 11.38 1.92
CA HIS A 100 -16.22 11.47 1.02
C HIS A 100 -17.12 10.22 1.05
N HIS A 101 -16.58 9.07 1.47
CA HIS A 101 -17.35 7.84 1.61
C HIS A 101 -18.31 7.83 2.81
N ILE A 102 -18.15 8.74 3.79
CA ILE A 102 -19.09 8.86 4.92
C ILE A 102 -20.52 9.02 4.41
N HIS A 103 -20.72 9.78 3.33
CA HIS A 103 -22.05 9.96 2.74
C HIS A 103 -22.68 8.65 2.25
N ASN A 104 -21.86 7.77 1.69
CA ASN A 104 -22.33 6.46 1.22
C ASN A 104 -22.59 5.52 2.40
N ASP A 105 -21.72 5.52 3.41
CA ASP A 105 -21.90 4.70 4.63
C ASP A 105 -23.22 5.06 5.34
N LEU A 106 -23.54 6.35 5.42
CA LEU A 106 -24.81 6.82 5.99
C LEU A 106 -26.02 6.36 5.17
N LYS A 107 -25.92 6.36 3.84
CA LYS A 107 -26.99 5.86 2.95
C LYS A 107 -27.18 4.35 3.08
N GLU A 108 -26.11 3.62 3.35
CA GLU A 108 -26.13 2.17 3.59
C GLU A 108 -26.61 1.81 5.02
N GLY A 109 -26.93 2.81 5.85
CA GLY A 109 -27.55 2.64 7.16
C GLY A 109 -26.56 2.63 8.33
N ALA A 110 -25.29 2.96 8.11
CA ALA A 110 -24.34 3.15 9.20
C ALA A 110 -24.72 4.38 10.05
N THR A 111 -24.48 4.31 11.36
CA THR A 111 -24.58 5.50 12.21
C THR A 111 -23.45 6.47 11.88
N LEU A 112 -23.68 7.77 12.07
CA LEU A 112 -22.66 8.80 11.82
C LEU A 112 -21.37 8.54 12.60
N SER A 113 -21.49 8.11 13.86
CA SER A 113 -20.34 7.75 14.70
C SER A 113 -19.52 6.62 14.08
N ASN A 114 -20.18 5.54 13.64
CA ASN A 114 -19.50 4.39 13.05
C ASN A 114 -18.86 4.75 11.70
N ALA A 115 -19.56 5.50 10.85
CA ALA A 115 -19.03 5.97 9.57
C ALA A 115 -17.78 6.85 9.76
N ILE A 116 -17.83 7.81 10.69
CA ILE A 116 -16.67 8.65 11.01
C ILE A 116 -15.52 7.80 11.53
N LEU A 117 -15.76 6.89 12.48
CA LEU A 117 -14.71 6.06 13.07
C LEU A 117 -14.04 5.17 12.01
N GLN A 118 -14.83 4.52 11.16
CA GLN A 118 -14.33 3.66 10.09
C GLN A 118 -13.50 4.45 9.06
N ARG A 119 -13.99 5.62 8.64
CA ARG A 119 -13.26 6.46 7.66
C ARG A 119 -12.07 7.19 8.27
N ALA A 120 -12.08 7.52 9.55
CA ALA A 120 -10.90 8.02 10.25
C ALA A 120 -9.80 6.96 10.36
N PHE A 121 -10.17 5.71 10.65
CA PHE A 121 -9.24 4.59 10.62
C PHE A 121 -8.66 4.43 9.21
N GLN A 122 -9.51 4.32 8.18
CA GLN A 122 -9.06 4.23 6.78
C GLN A 122 -8.13 5.39 6.40
N ALA A 123 -8.52 6.63 6.69
CA ALA A 123 -7.72 7.82 6.40
C ALA A 123 -6.34 7.76 7.08
N THR A 124 -6.25 7.24 8.31
CA THR A 124 -4.96 7.09 9.01
C THR A 124 -4.03 6.14 8.26
N TYR A 125 -4.52 4.97 7.83
CA TYR A 125 -3.71 4.04 7.04
C TYR A 125 -3.37 4.61 5.67
N SER A 126 -4.32 5.24 4.99
CA SER A 126 -4.08 5.90 3.70
C SER A 126 -3.03 7.00 3.85
N TYR A 127 -2.99 7.75 4.96
CA TYR A 127 -1.94 8.73 5.24
C TYR A 127 -0.57 8.06 5.39
N LEU A 128 -0.45 7.05 6.24
CA LEU A 128 0.82 6.33 6.47
C LEU A 128 1.33 5.70 5.17
N PHE A 129 0.44 5.06 4.40
CA PHE A 129 0.78 4.54 3.08
C PHE A 129 1.18 5.66 2.12
N GLY A 130 0.47 6.79 2.11
CA GLY A 130 0.80 7.92 1.25
C GLY A 130 2.16 8.55 1.57
N VAL A 131 2.56 8.59 2.85
CA VAL A 131 3.93 8.99 3.26
C VAL A 131 4.95 8.00 2.69
N TYR A 132 4.70 6.70 2.83
CA TYR A 132 5.58 5.66 2.26
C TYR A 132 5.67 5.73 0.74
N ALA A 133 4.54 5.84 0.03
CA ALA A 133 4.48 5.93 -1.42
C ALA A 133 5.16 7.20 -1.93
N THR A 134 4.98 8.34 -1.25
CA THR A 134 5.70 9.58 -1.56
C THR A 134 7.20 9.42 -1.31
N TYR A 135 7.61 8.77 -0.23
CA TYR A 135 9.02 8.46 0.03
C TYR A 135 9.61 7.62 -1.11
N LEU A 136 8.95 6.52 -1.50
CA LEU A 136 9.37 5.69 -2.63
C LEU A 136 9.51 6.51 -3.91
N PHE A 137 8.51 7.33 -4.24
CA PHE A 137 8.52 8.17 -5.43
C PHE A 137 9.68 9.17 -5.43
N LEU A 138 9.90 9.88 -4.32
CA LEU A 138 10.95 10.89 -4.22
C LEU A 138 12.37 10.27 -4.20
N ARG A 139 12.53 9.09 -3.58
CA ARG A 139 13.82 8.39 -3.47
C ARG A 139 14.22 7.70 -4.77
N THR A 140 13.28 7.03 -5.42
CA THR A 140 13.55 6.27 -6.65
C THR A 140 13.45 7.14 -7.89
N GLY A 141 12.62 8.19 -7.85
CA GLY A 141 12.28 9.01 -9.02
C GLY A 141 11.32 8.32 -10.00
N HIS A 142 10.78 7.15 -9.66
CA HIS A 142 9.95 6.33 -10.54
C HIS A 142 8.52 6.24 -10.05
N ILE A 143 7.56 6.46 -10.95
CA ILE A 143 6.13 6.32 -10.62
C ILE A 143 5.69 4.86 -10.46
N PHE A 144 6.40 3.91 -11.08
CA PHE A 144 6.09 2.49 -10.94
C PHE A 144 6.33 1.97 -9.51
N ALA A 145 7.29 2.54 -8.79
CA ALA A 145 7.59 2.16 -7.41
C ALA A 145 6.34 2.22 -6.50
N PRO A 146 5.68 3.38 -6.34
CA PRO A 146 4.47 3.42 -5.54
C PRO A 146 3.26 2.73 -6.20
N ILE A 147 3.14 2.67 -7.54
CA ILE A 147 2.02 1.98 -8.21
C ILE A 147 1.97 0.50 -7.85
N PHE A 148 3.08 -0.21 -7.96
CA PHE A 148 3.10 -1.65 -7.67
C PHE A 148 3.02 -1.92 -6.17
N SER A 149 3.65 -1.10 -5.34
CA SER A 149 3.45 -1.13 -3.89
C SER A 149 1.99 -0.95 -3.50
N HIS A 150 1.28 0.02 -4.09
CA HIS A 150 -0.13 0.27 -3.86
C HIS A 150 -0.99 -0.91 -4.32
N SER A 151 -0.73 -1.44 -5.52
CA SER A 151 -1.44 -2.60 -6.06
C SER A 151 -1.33 -3.81 -5.13
N LEU A 152 -0.14 -4.05 -4.57
CA LEU A 152 0.09 -5.10 -3.58
C LEU A 152 -0.67 -4.85 -2.27
N CYS A 153 -0.62 -3.62 -1.73
CA CYS A 153 -1.38 -3.25 -0.54
C CYS A 153 -2.89 -3.45 -0.73
N ASN A 154 -3.44 -3.08 -1.90
CA ASN A 154 -4.84 -3.27 -2.23
C ASN A 154 -5.20 -4.77 -2.35
N GLY A 155 -4.30 -5.59 -2.89
CA GLY A 155 -4.48 -7.04 -2.98
C GLY A 155 -4.44 -7.75 -1.62
N LEU A 156 -3.52 -7.35 -0.73
CA LEU A 156 -3.36 -7.95 0.60
C LEU A 156 -4.30 -7.35 1.66
N GLY A 157 -4.85 -6.17 1.40
CA GLY A 157 -5.71 -5.45 2.32
C GLY A 157 -4.96 -4.91 3.54
N LEU A 158 -5.71 -4.56 4.58
CA LEU A 158 -5.13 -4.17 5.87
C LEU A 158 -4.95 -5.41 6.75
N PRO A 159 -3.89 -5.46 7.58
CA PRO A 159 -3.75 -6.50 8.59
C PRO A 159 -5.01 -6.58 9.47
N ASN A 160 -5.70 -7.71 9.47
CA ASN A 160 -6.87 -7.92 10.33
C ASN A 160 -6.41 -8.25 11.77
N ILE A 161 -5.95 -7.23 12.49
CA ILE A 161 -5.40 -7.40 13.84
C ILE A 161 -6.45 -7.99 14.81
N ALA A 162 -7.74 -7.69 14.59
CA ALA A 162 -8.83 -8.22 15.42
C ALA A 162 -8.93 -9.74 15.32
N GLU A 163 -8.73 -10.29 14.12
CA GLU A 163 -8.80 -11.73 13.86
C GLU A 163 -7.64 -12.50 14.49
N ILE A 164 -6.47 -11.87 14.67
CA ILE A 164 -5.32 -12.48 15.38
C ILE A 164 -5.72 -12.97 16.80
N GLY A 165 -6.69 -12.30 17.43
CA GLY A 165 -7.20 -12.64 18.76
C GLY A 165 -7.96 -13.97 18.83
N THR A 166 -8.44 -14.50 17.70
CA THR A 166 -9.24 -15.73 17.64
C THR A 166 -8.38 -16.99 17.59
N TYR A 167 -7.13 -16.88 17.15
CA TYR A 167 -6.20 -18.02 17.04
C TYR A 167 -5.70 -18.52 18.39
N GLN A 168 -5.34 -19.81 18.43
CA GLN A 168 -4.67 -20.44 19.57
C GLN A 168 -3.37 -19.69 19.94
N LYS A 169 -2.97 -19.79 21.22
CA LYS A 169 -1.86 -19.01 21.80
C LYS A 169 -0.56 -19.12 21.00
N GLU A 170 -0.18 -20.32 20.57
CA GLU A 170 1.06 -20.54 19.81
C GLU A 170 1.03 -19.87 18.44
N THR A 171 -0.07 -20.06 17.68
CA THR A 171 -0.28 -19.43 16.37
C THR A 171 -0.32 -17.91 16.48
N ARG A 172 -0.97 -17.39 17.52
CA ARG A 172 -1.02 -15.96 17.82
C ARG A 172 0.36 -15.36 18.07
N ILE A 173 1.22 -16.07 18.82
CA ILE A 173 2.61 -15.64 19.05
C ILE A 173 3.38 -15.63 17.73
N LYS A 174 3.25 -16.67 16.90
CA LYS A 174 3.89 -16.73 15.57
C LYS A 174 3.45 -15.56 14.68
N LEU A 175 2.16 -15.25 14.66
CA LEU A 175 1.61 -14.11 13.91
C LEU A 175 2.21 -12.79 14.38
N TRP A 176 2.18 -12.50 15.68
CA TRP A 176 2.79 -11.26 16.21
C TRP A 176 4.28 -11.17 15.90
N ILE A 177 5.03 -12.25 16.08
CA ILE A 177 6.46 -12.30 15.71
C ILE A 177 6.62 -11.98 14.22
N SER A 178 5.82 -12.55 13.33
CA SER A 178 5.92 -12.30 11.89
C SER A 178 5.62 -10.84 11.50
N TYR A 179 4.65 -10.18 12.15
CA TYR A 179 4.40 -8.76 11.95
C TYR A 179 5.57 -7.89 12.42
N PHE A 180 6.12 -8.17 13.61
CA PHE A 180 7.26 -7.42 14.13
C PHE A 180 8.54 -7.64 13.30
N VAL A 181 8.81 -8.88 12.89
CA VAL A 181 9.94 -9.21 12.01
C VAL A 181 9.77 -8.53 10.65
N GLY A 182 8.57 -8.56 10.06
CA GLY A 182 8.28 -7.88 8.80
C GLY A 182 8.55 -6.38 8.87
N LEU A 183 8.05 -5.71 9.91
CA LEU A 183 8.30 -4.29 10.14
C LEU A 183 9.79 -4.00 10.40
N PHE A 184 10.46 -4.81 11.22
CA PHE A 184 11.88 -4.64 11.51
C PHE A 184 12.73 -4.77 10.25
N LEU A 185 12.50 -5.80 9.44
CA LEU A 185 13.18 -5.99 8.16
C LEU A 185 12.86 -4.86 7.19
N TRP A 186 11.61 -4.40 7.14
CA TRP A 186 11.24 -3.24 6.33
C TRP A 186 12.05 -1.99 6.72
N ILE A 187 12.20 -1.69 8.03
CA ILE A 187 13.00 -0.55 8.50
C ILE A 187 14.46 -0.69 8.05
N LEU A 188 15.05 -1.89 8.20
CA LEU A 188 16.44 -2.14 7.81
C LEU A 188 16.67 -2.04 6.30
N LEU A 189 15.69 -2.48 5.50
CA LEU A 189 15.79 -2.55 4.06
C LEU A 189 15.30 -1.28 3.35
N LEU A 190 14.58 -0.39 4.05
CA LEU A 190 13.98 0.82 3.48
C LEU A 190 15.01 1.69 2.77
N ASP A 191 16.11 2.04 3.46
CA ASP A 191 17.14 2.92 2.89
C ASP A 191 17.98 2.21 1.81
N PRO A 192 18.53 0.99 2.05
CA PRO A 192 19.32 0.27 1.04
C PRO A 192 18.56 0.02 -0.26
N LEU A 193 17.33 -0.49 -0.18
CA LEU A 193 16.56 -0.85 -1.36
C LEU A 193 15.99 0.38 -2.09
N THR A 194 15.97 1.57 -1.48
CA THR A 194 15.51 2.81 -2.12
C THR A 194 16.65 3.76 -2.44
N THR A 195 17.90 3.27 -2.45
CA THR A 195 19.06 4.09 -2.82
C THR A 195 18.95 4.50 -4.29
N PRO A 196 19.04 5.80 -4.65
CA PRO A 196 18.81 6.28 -6.01
C PRO A 196 19.65 5.58 -7.09
N ILE A 197 20.86 5.13 -6.74
CA ILE A 197 21.79 4.47 -7.66
C ILE A 197 21.21 3.19 -8.28
N LEU A 198 20.34 2.47 -7.55
CA LEU A 198 19.72 1.22 -8.02
C LEU A 198 18.70 1.47 -9.15
N TYR A 199 18.29 2.72 -9.34
CA TYR A 199 17.22 3.13 -10.25
C TYR A 199 17.72 3.98 -11.42
N GLN A 200 19.04 4.17 -11.52
CA GLN A 200 19.70 4.94 -12.58
C GLN A 200 20.40 4.06 -13.63
N PHE A 201 20.50 2.75 -13.38
CA PHE A 201 21.15 1.78 -14.26
C PHE A 201 20.19 0.63 -14.60
N LEU A 202 20.41 0.02 -15.78
CA LEU A 202 19.54 -0.94 -16.51
C LEU A 202 18.24 -0.37 -17.05
#